data_AF-A0A4Y2X0E0-F1
#
_entry.id   AF-A0A4Y2X0E0-F1
#
_cell.length_a   1.000
_cell.length_b   1.000
_cell.length_c   1.000
_cell.angle_alpha   90.00
_cell.angle_beta   90.00
_cell.angle_gamma   90.00
#
_symmetry.space_group_name_H-M   'P 1'
#
loop_
_entity.id
_entity.type
_entity.pdbx_description
1 polymer ?
#
loop_
_entity_poly.entity_id
_entity_poly.type
_entity_poly.pdbx_seq_one_letter_code
_entity_poly.pdbx_strand_id
1 'polypeptide(L)'
;VDLKNKYKVRLFIDEACSFGVLGETGRGVTEHFDIPMEEVDLITSTLEAAIPGYGGFCVGTSFIVDHQRLSGLGYCFSASLPPFQAGVAIAALDILESNPMVTKEDTNFKIF
;
A
#
# COMPACT_ATOMS: atom_id res chain seq x y z
N VAL A 1 9.09 -14.37 2.12
CA VAL A 1 10.04 -13.97 3.18
C VAL A 1 11.25 -14.92 3.27
N ASP A 2 11.05 -16.24 3.36
CA ASP A 2 12.17 -17.19 3.52
C ASP A 2 13.27 -17.09 2.46
N LEU A 3 12.90 -16.92 1.18
CA LEU A 3 13.87 -16.75 0.10
C LEU A 3 14.64 -15.42 0.22
N LYS A 4 13.97 -14.33 0.63
CA LYS A 4 14.62 -13.04 0.95
C LYS A 4 15.73 -13.27 1.98
N ASN A 5 15.38 -13.94 3.07
CA ASN A 5 16.28 -14.18 4.20
C ASN A 5 17.42 -15.15 3.87
N LYS A 6 17.15 -16.17 3.03
CA LYS A 6 18.14 -17.15 2.55
C LYS A 6 19.14 -16.53 1.57
N TYR A 7 18.65 -15.78 0.59
CA TYR A 7 19.47 -15.28 -0.52
C TYR A 7 19.94 -13.82 -0.33
N LYS A 8 19.55 -13.16 0.77
CA LYS A 8 19.92 -11.79 1.12
C LYS A 8 19.57 -10.79 0.02
N VAL A 9 18.39 -10.98 -0.58
CA VAL A 9 17.80 -10.08 -1.59
C VAL A 9 16.77 -9.16 -0.93
N ARG A 10 16.38 -8.09 -1.62
CA ARG A 10 15.26 -7.24 -1.19
C ARG A 10 13.94 -7.80 -1.68
N LEU A 11 12.89 -7.67 -0.88
CA LEU A 11 11.52 -8.05 -1.19
C LEU A 11 10.66 -6.79 -1.33
N PHE A 12 10.18 -6.55 -2.53
CA PHE A 12 9.22 -5.49 -2.83
C PHE A 12 7.87 -6.11 -3.16
N ILE A 13 6.78 -5.49 -2.72
CA ILE A 13 5.41 -5.94 -2.96
C ILE A 13 4.59 -4.80 -3.53
N ASP A 14 3.80 -5.09 -4.55
CA ASP A 14 2.75 -4.21 -5.07
C ASP A 14 1.39 -4.68 -4.52
N GLU A 15 0.75 -3.83 -3.73
CA GLU A 15 -0.51 -4.06 -3.04
C GLU A 15 -1.70 -3.42 -3.80
N ALA A 16 -1.58 -3.12 -5.09
CA ALA A 16 -2.64 -2.45 -5.88
C ALA A 16 -4.02 -3.14 -5.79
N CYS A 17 -4.06 -4.46 -5.62
CA CYS A 17 -5.30 -5.23 -5.53
C CYS A 17 -5.67 -5.71 -4.12
N SER A 18 -4.78 -5.54 -3.14
CA SER A 18 -4.92 -6.12 -1.80
C SER A 18 -5.01 -5.08 -0.70
N PHE A 19 -4.40 -3.90 -0.89
CA PHE A 19 -4.61 -2.76 -0.01
C PHE A 19 -6.09 -2.36 0.02
N GLY A 20 -6.62 -2.17 1.24
CA GLY A 20 -8.03 -1.89 1.52
C GLY A 20 -8.99 -3.06 1.31
N VAL A 21 -8.49 -4.27 1.00
CA VAL A 21 -9.30 -5.47 0.72
C VAL A 21 -8.89 -6.65 1.60
N LEU A 22 -7.59 -6.95 1.68
CA LEU A 22 -7.07 -8.08 2.45
C LEU A 22 -6.59 -7.67 3.83
N GLY A 23 -6.72 -8.59 4.78
CA GLY A 23 -6.39 -8.37 6.19
C GLY A 23 -7.58 -7.85 6.99
N GLU A 24 -7.56 -8.06 8.31
CA GLU A 24 -8.67 -7.67 9.18
C GLU A 24 -8.95 -6.15 9.16
N THR A 25 -7.91 -5.34 8.95
CA THR A 25 -8.00 -3.88 8.84
C THR A 25 -7.74 -3.37 7.42
N GLY A 26 -7.66 -4.26 6.43
CA GLY A 26 -7.43 -3.89 5.03
C GLY A 26 -6.00 -3.41 4.74
N ARG A 27 -5.00 -3.76 5.55
CA ARG A 27 -3.61 -3.31 5.34
C ARG A 27 -2.88 -4.07 4.24
N GLY A 28 -3.49 -5.14 3.70
CA GLY A 28 -2.97 -5.87 2.55
C GLY A 28 -2.47 -7.27 2.89
N VAL A 29 -1.60 -7.81 2.02
CA VAL A 29 -1.21 -9.22 2.07
C VAL A 29 -0.40 -9.56 3.31
N THR A 30 0.39 -8.62 3.81
CA THR A 30 1.23 -8.83 5.01
C THR A 30 0.37 -9.07 6.23
N GLU A 31 -0.70 -8.27 6.43
CA GLU A 31 -1.68 -8.48 7.49
C GLU A 31 -2.45 -9.80 7.29
N HIS A 32 -2.87 -10.10 6.05
CA HIS A 32 -3.63 -11.32 5.76
C HIS A 32 -2.86 -12.62 6.10
N PHE A 33 -1.54 -12.64 5.88
CA PHE A 33 -0.68 -13.79 6.18
C PHE A 33 0.01 -13.72 7.55
N ASP A 34 -0.33 -12.74 8.40
CA ASP A 34 0.32 -12.49 9.70
C ASP A 34 1.86 -12.35 9.59
N ILE A 35 2.30 -11.66 8.53
CA ILE A 35 3.71 -11.36 8.27
C ILE A 35 3.99 -9.93 8.74
N PRO A 36 4.99 -9.70 9.60
CA PRO A 36 5.41 -8.36 9.98
C PRO A 36 5.78 -7.52 8.75
N MET A 37 5.32 -6.27 8.70
CA MET A 37 5.57 -5.37 7.58
C MET A 37 7.07 -5.16 7.33
N GLU A 38 7.88 -5.23 8.39
CA GLU A 38 9.34 -5.09 8.37
C GLU A 38 10.05 -6.20 7.58
N GLU A 39 9.40 -7.34 7.34
CA GLU A 39 9.93 -8.39 6.46
C GLU A 39 9.85 -8.00 4.97
N VAL A 40 9.15 -6.91 4.64
CA VAL A 40 9.03 -6.35 3.28
C VAL A 40 9.78 -5.03 3.21
N ASP A 41 10.72 -4.90 2.28
CA ASP A 41 11.60 -3.72 2.23
C ASP A 41 10.92 -2.49 1.62
N LEU A 42 9.99 -2.72 0.69
CA LEU A 42 9.19 -1.67 0.06
C LEU A 42 7.83 -2.23 -0.34
N ILE A 43 6.78 -1.54 0.07
CA ILE A 43 5.42 -1.79 -0.38
C ILE A 43 5.00 -0.62 -1.25
N THR A 44 4.38 -0.88 -2.39
CA THR A 44 3.77 0.13 -3.25
C THR A 44 2.28 -0.17 -3.42
N SER A 45 1.47 0.85 -3.66
CA SER A 45 0.08 0.65 -4.09
C SER A 45 -0.46 1.88 -4.81
N THR A 46 -1.60 1.70 -5.47
CA THR A 46 -2.37 2.76 -6.12
C THR A 46 -3.42 3.33 -5.17
N LEU A 47 -3.71 4.62 -5.31
CA LEU A 47 -4.84 5.28 -4.66
C LEU A 47 -6.12 5.21 -5.50
N GLU A 48 -6.13 4.44 -6.60
CA GLU A 48 -7.25 4.36 -7.56
C GLU A 48 -8.13 3.12 -7.36
N ALA A 49 -7.70 2.18 -6.50
CA ALA A 49 -8.43 0.94 -6.24
C ALA A 49 -9.32 1.06 -5.00
N ALA A 50 -8.78 0.78 -3.80
CA ALA A 50 -9.54 0.86 -2.56
C ALA A 50 -9.81 2.29 -2.07
N ILE A 51 -9.05 3.27 -2.60
CA ILE A 51 -9.25 4.69 -2.34
C ILE A 51 -9.93 5.29 -3.58
N PRO A 52 -10.93 6.17 -3.44
CA PRO A 52 -11.54 6.85 -4.58
C PRO A 52 -10.72 8.08 -5.01
N GLY A 53 -9.41 7.90 -5.22
CA GLY A 53 -8.45 8.96 -5.53
C GLY A 53 -7.67 8.72 -6.81
N TYR A 54 -6.61 9.50 -7.01
CA TYR A 54 -5.63 9.31 -8.08
C TYR A 54 -4.20 9.37 -7.53
N GLY A 55 -3.30 8.62 -8.15
CA GLY A 55 -1.89 8.56 -7.77
C GLY A 55 -1.53 7.27 -7.05
N GLY A 56 -0.40 7.28 -6.35
CA GLY A 56 0.10 6.10 -5.66
C GLY A 56 1.01 6.47 -4.49
N PHE A 57 1.31 5.47 -3.68
CA PHE A 57 2.19 5.63 -2.52
C PHE A 57 3.16 4.47 -2.43
N CYS A 58 4.22 4.69 -1.65
CA CYS A 58 5.10 3.63 -1.23
C CYS A 58 5.39 3.75 0.27
N VAL A 59 5.60 2.62 0.92
CA VAL A 59 5.90 2.52 2.34
C VAL A 59 7.12 1.64 2.53
N GLY A 60 8.00 2.04 3.44
CA GLY A 60 9.19 1.31 3.79
C GLY A 60 9.95 2.07 4.88
N THR A 61 11.19 1.67 5.13
CA THR A 61 12.06 2.41 6.06
C THR A 61 12.28 3.85 5.59
N SER A 62 12.52 4.77 6.53
CA SER A 62 12.83 6.18 6.21
C SER A 62 13.98 6.30 5.20
N PHE A 63 15.00 5.46 5.34
CA PHE A 63 16.11 5.38 4.40
C PHE A 63 15.66 5.10 2.96
N ILE A 64 14.75 4.14 2.75
CA ILE A 64 14.26 3.80 1.41
C ILE A 64 13.35 4.89 0.87
N VAL A 65 12.44 5.42 1.69
CA VAL A 65 11.53 6.50 1.31
C VAL A 65 12.31 7.76 0.93
N ASP A 66 13.30 8.16 1.72
CA ASP A 66 14.15 9.32 1.44
C ASP A 66 14.96 9.11 0.15
N HIS A 67 15.47 7.90 -0.08
CA HIS A 67 16.15 7.58 -1.33
C HIS A 67 15.24 7.77 -2.54
N GLN A 68 13.98 7.29 -2.48
CA GLN A 68 13.00 7.50 -3.54
C GLN A 68 12.69 8.99 -3.76
N ARG A 69 12.51 9.76 -2.68
CA ARG A 69 12.19 11.20 -2.76
C ARG A 69 13.33 12.04 -3.31
N LEU A 70 14.58 11.66 -3.04
CA LEU A 70 15.77 12.41 -3.45
C LEU A 70 16.35 11.96 -4.80
N SER A 71 16.15 10.69 -5.18
CA SER A 71 16.78 10.09 -6.37
C SER A 71 15.78 9.67 -7.44
N GLY A 72 14.50 9.55 -7.11
CA GLY A 72 13.45 9.15 -8.04
C GLY A 72 13.13 10.26 -9.02
N LEU A 73 13.58 10.15 -10.27
CA LEU A 73 13.33 11.16 -11.31
C LEU A 73 11.85 11.50 -11.47
N GLY A 74 10.98 10.48 -11.39
CA GLY A 74 9.52 10.67 -11.45
C GLY A 74 8.95 11.45 -10.25
N TYR A 75 9.58 11.38 -9.09
CA TYR A 75 9.19 12.17 -7.93
C TYR A 75 9.78 13.60 -8.01
N CYS A 76 11.05 13.74 -8.37
CA CYS A 76 11.75 15.03 -8.39
C CYS A 76 11.28 15.98 -9.52
N PHE A 77 10.91 15.42 -10.68
CA PHE A 77 10.62 16.20 -11.89
C PHE A 77 9.13 16.15 -12.32
N SER A 78 8.25 15.67 -11.44
CA SER A 78 6.80 15.69 -11.66
C SER A 78 6.11 16.68 -10.71
N ALA A 79 4.95 17.18 -11.11
CA ALA A 79 4.10 17.98 -10.24
C ALA A 79 3.53 17.12 -9.11
N SER A 80 3.43 17.69 -7.91
CA SER A 80 2.82 17.02 -6.76
C SER A 80 1.32 16.77 -6.97
N LEU A 81 0.79 15.81 -6.22
CA LEU A 81 -0.64 15.51 -6.21
C LEU A 81 -1.46 16.75 -5.83
N PRO A 82 -2.58 17.07 -6.52
CA PRO A 82 -3.42 18.20 -6.15
C PRO A 82 -3.90 18.13 -4.69
N PRO A 83 -3.92 19.24 -3.94
CA PRO A 83 -4.27 19.23 -2.52
C PRO A 83 -5.64 18.61 -2.21
N PHE A 84 -6.62 18.81 -3.09
CA PHE A 84 -7.95 18.22 -2.90
C PHE A 84 -7.95 16.69 -3.03
N GLN A 85 -7.07 16.11 -3.88
CA GLN A 85 -6.91 14.67 -3.99
C GLN A 85 -6.23 14.07 -2.74
N ALA A 86 -5.25 14.78 -2.16
CA ALA A 86 -4.69 14.39 -0.88
C ALA A 86 -5.76 14.39 0.24
N GLY A 87 -6.65 15.39 0.24
CA GLY A 87 -7.79 15.44 1.17
C GLY A 87 -8.76 14.26 1.00
N VAL A 88 -9.06 13.86 -0.25
CA VAL A 88 -9.88 12.67 -0.54
C VAL A 88 -9.20 11.41 0.00
N ALA A 89 -7.90 11.25 -0.23
CA ALA A 89 -7.17 10.08 0.26
C ALA A 89 -7.18 10.00 1.80
N ILE A 90 -6.95 11.12 2.51
CA ILE A 90 -7.02 11.17 3.98
C ILE A 90 -8.41 10.77 4.47
N ALA A 91 -9.47 11.37 3.92
CA ALA A 91 -10.84 11.06 4.34
C ALA A 91 -11.22 9.60 4.06
N ALA A 92 -10.77 9.04 2.94
CA ALA A 92 -10.99 7.63 2.63
C ALA A 92 -10.26 6.69 3.59
N LEU A 93 -9.02 7.01 3.97
CA LEU A 93 -8.28 6.26 4.99
C LEU A 93 -8.98 6.32 6.36
N ASP A 94 -9.46 7.49 6.78
CA ASP A 94 -10.22 7.65 8.04
C ASP A 94 -11.48 6.78 8.05
N ILE A 95 -12.17 6.65 6.91
CA ILE A 95 -13.34 5.78 6.75
C ILE A 95 -12.95 4.31 6.82
N LEU A 96 -11.88 3.90 6.15
CA LEU A 96 -11.40 2.52 6.19
C LEU A 96 -10.97 2.11 7.61
N GLU A 97 -10.28 2.98 8.34
CA GLU A 97 -9.87 2.72 9.72
C GLU A 97 -11.07 2.68 10.69
N SER A 98 -12.06 3.55 10.51
CA SER A 98 -13.24 3.62 11.38
C SER A 98 -14.29 2.56 11.09
N ASN A 99 -14.31 1.98 9.88
CA ASN A 99 -15.28 0.96 9.49
C ASN A 99 -14.64 -0.25 8.78
N PRO A 100 -13.98 -1.16 9.54
CA PRO A 100 -13.33 -2.36 8.98
C PRO A 100 -14.32 -3.35 8.34
N MET A 101 -15.62 -3.16 8.50
CA MET A 101 -16.62 -3.99 7.83
C MET A 101 -16.73 -3.67 6.33
N VAL A 102 -16.23 -2.51 5.87
CA VAL A 102 -16.18 -2.14 4.45
C VAL A 102 -15.12 -2.96 3.69
N THR A 103 -14.06 -3.39 4.38
CA THR A 103 -12.96 -4.17 3.81
C THR A 103 -13.20 -5.68 3.88
N LYS A 104 -14.27 -6.14 4.55
CA LYS A 104 -14.56 -7.58 4.63
C LYS A 104 -14.89 -8.12 3.25
N GLU A 105 -13.97 -8.93 2.76
CA GLU A 105 -14.13 -9.74 1.55
C GLU A 105 -15.47 -10.49 1.63
N ASP A 106 -16.37 -10.14 0.71
CA ASP A 106 -17.61 -10.88 0.51
C ASP A 106 -17.17 -12.23 -0.07
N THR A 107 -17.00 -13.23 0.80
CA THR A 107 -16.48 -14.59 0.47
C THR A 107 -17.31 -15.33 -0.61
N ASN A 108 -18.37 -14.71 -1.12
CA ASN A 108 -19.16 -15.15 -2.27
C ASN A 108 -18.66 -14.61 -3.63
N PHE A 109 -17.70 -13.70 -3.68
CA PHE A 109 -17.13 -13.18 -4.93
C PHE A 109 -16.06 -14.13 -5.48
N LYS A 110 -16.48 -15.28 -5.99
CA LYS A 110 -15.63 -16.14 -6.83
C LYS A 110 -15.45 -15.46 -8.18
N ILE A 111 -14.35 -14.74 -8.36
CA ILE A 111 -13.81 -14.52 -9.70
C ILE A 111 -13.20 -15.86 -10.12
N PHE A 112 -13.65 -16.38 -11.27
CA PHE A 112 -13.31 -17.70 -11.82
C PHE A 112 -11.83 -18.08 -11.68
#